data_AF-A0A1G8AH82-F1
#
_entry.id   AF-A0A1G8AH82-F1
#
_cell.length_a   1.000
_cell.length_b   1.000
_cell.length_c   1.000
_cell.angle_alpha   90.00
_cell.angle_beta   90.00
_cell.angle_gamma   90.00
#
_symmetry.space_group_name_H-M   'P 1'
#
loop_
_entity.id
_entity.type
_entity.pdbx_description
1 polymer ?
#
loop_
_entity_poly.entity_id
_entity_poly.type
_entity_poly.pdbx_seq_one_letter_code
_entity_poly.pdbx_strand_id
1 'polypeptide(L)'
;MIDFGLAGVGDPACDLAIAWTWFDHEEREVLRTVLDVDDATWLRGRGWALWKAVIALDHPRHAAESALALDALGVPRDHTTEGG
;
A
#
# COMPACT_ATOMS: atom_id res chain seq x y z
N MET A 1 -9.60 13.89 -14.13
CA MET A 1 -8.31 13.25 -13.82
C MET A 1 -7.48 14.28 -13.07
N ILE A 2 -7.05 13.97 -11.86
CA ILE A 2 -6.27 14.86 -10.98
C ILE A 2 -5.16 14.02 -10.33
N ASP A 3 -4.08 14.69 -9.96
CA ASP A 3 -2.83 14.14 -9.40
C ASP A 3 -1.84 13.51 -10.41
N PHE A 4 -1.23 14.37 -11.25
CA PHE A 4 -0.07 14.02 -12.09
C PHE A 4 1.23 14.62 -11.53
N GLY A 5 1.27 15.02 -10.25
CA GLY A 5 2.42 15.73 -9.67
C GLY A 5 3.73 14.93 -9.71
N LEU A 6 3.63 13.61 -9.89
CA LEU A 6 4.75 12.66 -10.04
C LEU A 6 4.71 11.89 -11.36
N ALA A 7 3.90 12.32 -12.34
CA ALA A 7 3.83 11.69 -13.64
C ALA A 7 5.14 11.93 -14.40
N GLY A 8 5.95 10.88 -14.48
CA GLY A 8 7.23 10.83 -15.19
C GLY A 8 7.49 9.40 -15.67
N VAL A 9 8.67 9.16 -16.25
CA VAL A 9 9.13 7.78 -16.51
C VAL A 9 9.43 7.15 -15.15
N GLY A 10 8.49 6.34 -14.65
CA GLY A 10 8.54 5.70 -13.34
C GLY A 10 8.00 4.27 -13.40
N ASP A 11 7.95 3.61 -12.25
CA ASP A 11 7.35 2.28 -12.16
C ASP A 11 5.82 2.39 -12.21
N PRO A 12 5.14 1.82 -13.22
CA PRO A 12 3.67 1.87 -13.32
C PRO A 12 2.97 1.15 -12.16
N ALA A 13 3.69 0.36 -11.37
CA ALA A 13 3.15 -0.31 -10.19
C ALA A 13 2.80 0.65 -9.03
N CYS A 14 3.22 1.93 -9.07
CA CYS A 14 2.91 2.88 -8.00
C CYS A 14 1.40 3.11 -7.82
N ASP A 15 0.63 3.06 -8.91
CA ASP A 15 -0.83 3.21 -8.89
C ASP A 15 -1.53 2.03 -8.19
N LEU A 16 -0.84 0.88 -8.05
CA LEU A 16 -1.38 -0.29 -7.37
C LEU A 16 -1.33 -0.19 -5.84
N ALA A 17 -0.67 0.82 -5.26
CA ALA A 17 -0.61 0.98 -3.80
C ALA A 17 -2.00 1.09 -3.15
N ILE A 18 -2.98 1.59 -3.90
CA ILE A 18 -4.39 1.69 -3.48
C ILE A 18 -5.00 0.33 -3.10
N ALA A 19 -4.53 -0.76 -3.73
CA ALA A 19 -4.99 -2.12 -3.48
C ALA A 19 -4.86 -2.49 -2.00
N TRP A 20 -3.78 -2.10 -1.33
CA TRP A 20 -3.56 -2.38 0.09
C TRP A 20 -4.07 -1.29 1.04
N THR A 21 -4.60 -0.19 0.50
CA THR A 21 -5.05 0.94 1.30
C THR A 21 -6.56 0.91 1.52
N TRP A 22 -7.33 0.52 0.50
CA TRP A 22 -8.79 0.66 0.49
C TRP A 22 -9.56 -0.63 0.22
N PHE A 23 -8.89 -1.67 -0.26
CA PHE A 23 -9.54 -2.90 -0.69
C PHE A 23 -9.20 -4.06 0.25
N ASP A 24 -10.19 -4.90 0.52
CA ASP A 24 -10.00 -6.14 1.26
C ASP A 24 -9.30 -7.22 0.42
N HIS A 25 -9.19 -8.44 0.94
CA HIS A 25 -8.52 -9.52 0.20
C HIS A 25 -9.27 -9.90 -1.09
N GLU A 26 -10.59 -9.99 -1.07
CA GLU A 26 -11.38 -10.43 -2.23
C GLU A 26 -11.39 -9.34 -3.31
N GLU A 27 -11.59 -8.09 -2.91
CA GLU A 27 -11.57 -6.93 -3.79
C GLU A 27 -10.20 -6.74 -4.47
N ARG A 28 -9.10 -7.02 -3.76
CA ARG A 28 -7.75 -6.99 -4.33
C ARG A 28 -7.55 -8.02 -5.43
N GLU A 29 -8.06 -9.24 -5.26
CA GLU A 29 -7.97 -10.29 -6.29
C GLU A 29 -8.83 -9.95 -7.51
N VAL A 30 -10.02 -9.36 -7.31
CA VAL A 30 -10.84 -8.83 -8.40
C VAL A 30 -10.10 -7.71 -9.14
N LEU A 31 -9.53 -6.74 -8.42
CA LEU A 31 -8.78 -5.63 -9.00
C LEU A 31 -7.60 -6.14 -9.84
N ARG A 32 -6.81 -7.08 -9.31
CA ARG A 32 -5.68 -7.70 -10.02
C ARG A 32 -6.14 -8.38 -11.30
N THR A 33 -7.23 -9.13 -11.24
CA THR A 33 -7.79 -9.85 -12.39
C THR A 33 -8.28 -8.89 -13.47
N VAL A 34 -8.98 -7.81 -13.09
CA VAL A 34 -9.51 -6.81 -14.03
C VAL A 34 -8.40 -6.00 -14.68
N LEU A 35 -7.33 -5.68 -13.94
CA LEU A 35 -6.19 -4.95 -14.47
C LEU A 35 -5.21 -5.82 -15.28
N ASP A 36 -5.33 -7.16 -15.17
CA ASP A 36 -4.48 -8.15 -15.86
C ASP A 36 -2.97 -7.87 -15.70
N VAL A 37 -2.57 -7.48 -14.48
CA VAL A 37 -1.17 -7.16 -14.18
C VAL A 37 -0.39 -8.42 -13.83
N ASP A 38 0.84 -8.50 -14.35
CA ASP A 38 1.74 -9.61 -14.04
C ASP A 38 2.16 -9.66 -12.57
N ASP A 39 2.63 -10.83 -12.12
CA ASP A 39 3.06 -11.08 -10.75
C ASP A 39 4.16 -10.13 -10.28
N ALA A 40 5.07 -9.75 -11.18
CA ALA A 40 6.17 -8.86 -10.87
C ALA A 40 5.67 -7.44 -10.56
N THR A 41 4.70 -6.96 -11.33
CA THR A 41 4.06 -5.66 -11.20
C THR A 41 3.17 -5.62 -9.96
N TRP A 42 2.43 -6.69 -9.69
CA TRP A 42 1.68 -6.85 -8.44
C TRP A 42 2.60 -6.81 -7.21
N LEU A 43 3.74 -7.49 -7.26
CA LEU A 43 4.73 -7.49 -6.19
C LEU A 43 5.35 -6.10 -5.97
N ARG A 44 5.68 -5.37 -7.04
CA ARG A 44 6.15 -3.98 -6.91
C ARG A 44 5.09 -3.07 -6.32
N GLY A 45 3.82 -3.27 -6.69
CA GLY A 45 2.67 -2.56 -6.10
C GLY A 45 2.59 -2.73 -4.58
N ARG A 46 2.85 -3.95 -4.08
CA ARG A 46 2.99 -4.23 -2.63
C ARG A 46 4.12 -3.41 -2.01
N GLY A 47 5.27 -3.33 -2.70
CA GLY A 47 6.41 -2.53 -2.27
C GLY A 47 6.09 -1.04 -2.16
N TRP A 48 5.34 -0.49 -3.12
CA TRP A 48 4.88 0.90 -3.09
C TRP A 48 3.92 1.18 -1.93
N ALA A 49 2.98 0.26 -1.66
CA ALA A 49 2.10 0.38 -0.51
C ALA A 49 2.87 0.36 0.82
N LEU A 50 3.85 -0.55 0.94
CA LEU A 50 4.72 -0.64 2.12
C LEU A 50 5.50 0.66 2.33
N TRP A 51 6.16 1.16 1.29
CA TRP A 51 6.93 2.40 1.34
C TRP A 51 6.07 3.59 1.78
N LYS A 52 4.88 3.75 1.19
CA LYS A 52 3.94 4.83 1.55
C LYS A 52 3.52 4.72 3.01
N ALA A 53 3.13 3.53 3.45
CA ALA A 53 2.66 3.30 4.82
C ALA A 53 3.75 3.58 5.86
N VAL A 54 4.98 3.13 5.62
CA VAL A 54 6.10 3.36 6.55
C VAL A 54 6.43 4.85 6.69
N ILE A 55 6.43 5.60 5.58
CA ILE A 55 6.73 7.04 5.61
C ILE A 55 5.60 7.83 6.28
N ALA A 56 4.35 7.43 6.06
CA ALA A 56 3.18 8.15 6.55
C ALA A 56 2.78 7.77 7.99
N LEU A 57 3.37 6.71 8.56
CA LEU A 57 2.97 6.16 9.86
C LEU A 57 3.08 7.16 11.02
N ASP A 58 4.14 7.98 11.03
CA ASP A 58 4.37 8.99 12.08
C ASP A 58 3.55 10.27 11.86
N HIS A 59 2.81 10.37 10.75
CA HIS A 59 1.98 11.53 10.47
C HIS A 59 0.57 11.33 11.06
N PRO A 60 0.10 12.18 12.00
CA PRO A 60 -1.15 11.96 12.76
C PRO A 60 -2.40 11.74 11.90
N ARG A 61 -2.44 12.36 10.71
CA ARG A 61 -3.57 12.24 9.78
C ARG A 61 -3.57 10.94 8.97
N HIS A 62 -2.44 10.26 8.86
CA HIS A 62 -2.25 9.10 7.99
C HIS A 62 -1.89 7.83 8.77
N ALA A 63 -1.65 7.93 10.08
CA ALA A 63 -1.23 6.81 10.92
C ALA A 63 -2.21 5.63 10.89
N ALA A 64 -3.53 5.90 10.97
CA ALA A 64 -4.55 4.85 10.94
C ALA A 64 -4.62 4.12 9.59
N GLU A 65 -4.64 4.86 8.48
CA GLU A 65 -4.58 4.31 7.11
C GLU A 65 -3.30 3.50 6.90
N SER A 66 -2.16 4.02 7.38
CA SER A 66 -0.86 3.36 7.26
C SER A 66 -0.82 2.06 8.05
N ALA A 67 -1.38 2.03 9.27
CA ALA A 67 -1.47 0.81 10.07
C ALA A 67 -2.33 -0.26 9.38
N LEU A 68 -3.50 0.13 8.83
CA LEU A 68 -4.36 -0.79 8.08
C LEU A 68 -3.65 -1.35 6.84
N ALA A 69 -2.90 -0.51 6.12
CA ALA A 69 -2.14 -0.95 4.95
C ALA A 69 -1.03 -1.94 5.33
N LEU A 70 -0.32 -1.71 6.44
CA LEU A 70 0.68 -2.65 6.96
C LEU A 70 0.06 -3.99 7.36
N ASP A 71 -1.09 -3.97 8.03
CA ASP A 71 -1.84 -5.18 8.38
C ASP A 71 -2.29 -5.93 7.11
N ALA A 72 -2.81 -5.22 6.10
CA ALA A 72 -3.20 -5.80 4.81
C ALA A 72 -2.03 -6.37 4.01
N LEU A 73 -0.81 -5.88 4.24
CA LEU A 73 0.44 -6.40 3.69
C LEU A 73 1.00 -7.61 4.48
N GLY A 74 0.44 -7.90 5.65
CA GLY A 74 0.92 -8.93 6.57
C GLY A 74 2.19 -8.54 7.32
N VAL A 75 2.46 -7.24 7.47
CA VAL A 75 3.60 -6.74 8.24
C VAL A 75 3.28 -6.82 9.73
N PRO A 76 4.02 -7.59 10.54
CA PRO A 76 3.76 -7.69 11.97
C PRO A 76 3.91 -6.34 12.65
N ARG A 77 2.94 -5.97 13.49
CA ARG A 77 3.11 -4.85 14.42
C ARG A 77 3.95 -5.34 15.59
N ASP A 78 5.14 -4.76 15.76
CA ASP A 78 5.91 -4.95 16.99
C ASP A 78 5.04 -4.50 18.18
N HIS A 79 4.82 -5.41 19.11
CA HIS A 79 4.19 -5.17 20.39
C HIS A 79 5.31 -4.99 21.42
N THR A 80 6.05 -3.89 21.29
CA THR A 80 6.94 -3.41 22.35
C THR A 80 6.47 -2.04 22.82
N THR A 81 5.52 -2.07 23.74
CA THR A 81 5.43 -1.06 24.79
C THR A 81 5.05 -1.76 26.09
N GLU A 82 5.96 -2.58 26.60
CA GLU A 82 6.08 -2.77 28.04
C GLU A 82 7.29 -1.93 28.52
N GLY A 83 7.05 -1.03 29.47
CA GLY A 83 8.10 -0.34 30.21
C GLY A 83 7.87 1.14 30.42
N GLY A 84 7.22 1.50 31.54
CA GLY A 84 7.09 2.88 32.03
C GLY A 84 5.97 3.06 33.03
#